data_AF-A0A967KKL8-F1
#
_entry.id   AF-A0A967KKL8-F1
#
_cell.length_a   1.000
_cell.length_b   1.000
_cell.length_c   1.000
_cell.angle_alpha   90.00
_cell.angle_beta   90.00
_cell.angle_gamma   90.00
#
_symmetry.space_group_name_H-M   'P 1'
#
loop_
_entity.id
_entity.type
_entity.pdbx_description
1 polymer ?
#
loop_
_entity_poly.entity_id
_entity_poly.type
_entity_poly.pdbx_seq_one_letter_code
_entity_poly.pdbx_strand_id
1 'polypeptide(L)' 'MARITVEDCLENVDNRFQLVLLAAKRARQLYMGHEPMLDWENDKPT' A
#
# COMPACT_ATOMS: atom_id res chain seq x y z
N MET A 1 -2.00 13.35 -5.60
CA MET A 1 -1.19 13.76 -4.43
C MET A 1 -1.52 12.76 -3.35
N ALA A 2 -0.53 12.06 -2.78
CA ALA A 2 -0.81 11.02 -1.79
C ALA A 2 -1.42 11.66 -0.53
N ARG A 3 -2.52 11.09 -0.03
CA ARG A 3 -3.22 11.57 1.17
C ARG A 3 -2.52 11.15 2.47
N ILE A 4 -1.65 10.14 2.40
CA ILE A 4 -0.92 9.51 3.51
C ILE A 4 0.57 9.48 3.17
N THR A 5 1.45 9.65 4.17
CA THR A 5 2.91 9.57 4.00
C THR A 5 3.48 8.22 4.45
N VAL A 6 4.77 7.97 4.17
CA VAL A 6 5.42 6.73 4.60
C VAL A 6 5.59 6.69 6.11
N GLU A 7 5.73 7.85 6.75
CA GLU A 7 5.84 8.01 8.19
C GLU A 7 4.56 7.54 8.90
N ASP A 8 3.38 7.88 8.37
CA ASP A 8 2.08 7.41 8.88
C ASP A 8 1.99 5.87 8.85
N CYS A 9 2.53 5.25 7.80
CA CYS A 9 2.56 3.79 7.68
C CYS A 9 3.47 3.11 8.72
N LEU A 10 4.47 3.82 9.26
CA LEU A 10 5.38 3.27 10.26
C LEU A 10 4.77 3.19 11.66
N GLU A 11 3.62 3.84 11.90
CA GLU A 11 2.85 3.64 13.13
C GLU A 11 2.26 2.21 13.23
N ASN A 12 2.14 1.54 12.08
CA ASN A 12 1.53 0.20 11.97
C ASN A 12 2.54 -0.90 11.64
N VAL A 13 3.76 -0.53 11.20
CA VAL A 13 4.82 -1.47 10.83
C VAL A 13 6.17 -0.91 11.29
N ASP A 14 6.80 -1.56 12.26
CA ASP A 14 8.03 -1.09 12.90
C ASP A 14 9.28 -1.10 12.00
N ASN A 15 9.20 -1.69 10.81
CA ASN A 15 10.35 -1.86 9.91
C ASN A 15 10.04 -1.43 8.47
N ARG A 16 10.83 -0.46 7.97
CA ARG A 16 10.74 0.08 6.61
C ARG A 16 10.93 -0.97 5.51
N PHE A 17 11.83 -1.93 5.71
CA PHE A 17 12.04 -3.01 4.73
C PHE A 17 10.84 -3.94 4.66
N GLN A 18 10.23 -4.24 5.81
CA GLN A 18 9.02 -5.05 5.86
C GLN A 18 7.84 -4.32 5.23
N LEU A 19 7.71 -3.02 5.49
CA LEU A 19 6.69 -2.18 4.87
C LEU A 19 6.77 -2.24 3.33
N VAL A 20 7.98 -2.11 2.76
CA VAL A 20 8.19 -2.19 1.30
C VAL A 20 7.79 -3.57 0.76
N LEU A 21 8.18 -4.65 1.43
CA LEU A 21 7.83 -6.01 0.99
C LEU A 21 6.31 -6.27 1.05
N LEU A 22 5.64 -5.76 2.09
CA LEU A 22 4.19 -5.87 2.28
C LEU A 22 3.44 -5.08 1.21
N ALA A 23 3.80 -3.82 1.00
CA ALA A 23 3.22 -2.94 -0.02
C ALA A 23 3.38 -3.55 -1.41
N ALA A 24 4.59 -3.99 -1.77
CA ALA A 24 4.86 -4.63 -3.06
C ALA A 24 4.04 -5.91 -3.27
N LYS A 25 3.84 -6.71 -2.22
CA LYS A 25 2.96 -7.90 -2.30
C LYS A 25 1.51 -7.51 -2.55
N ARG A 26 0.99 -6.50 -1.83
CA ARG A 26 -0.38 -6.04 -1.98
C ARG A 26 -0.62 -5.36 -3.33
N ALA A 27 0.30 -4.53 -3.79
CA ALA A 27 0.27 -3.90 -5.11
C ALA A 27 0.13 -4.93 -6.24
N ARG A 28 0.88 -6.05 -6.18
CA ARG A 28 0.73 -7.16 -7.13
C ARG A 28 -0.65 -7.81 -7.09
N GLN A 29 -1.23 -7.99 -5.91
CA GLN A 29 -2.59 -8.53 -5.79
C GLN A 29 -3.61 -7.59 -6.44
N LEU A 30 -3.51 -6.29 -6.19
CA LEU A 30 -4.41 -5.30 -6.79
C LEU A 30 -4.25 -5.27 -8.32
N TYR A 31 -3.01 -5.37 -8.82
CA TYR A 31 -2.74 -5.49 -10.26
C TYR A 31 -3.37 -6.76 -10.88
N MET A 32 -3.41 -7.86 -10.12
CA MET A 32 -4.05 -9.12 -10.55
C MET A 32 -5.58 -9.08 -10.45
N GLY A 33 -6.19 -7.96 -10.06
CA GLY A 33 -7.64 -7.80 -9.97
C GLY A 33 -8.25 -8.22 -8.64
N HIS A 34 -7.46 -8.37 -7.58
CA HIS A 34 -8.01 -8.54 -6.24
C HIS A 34 -8.76 -7.27 -5.80
N GLU A 35 -9.89 -7.46 -5.12
CA GLU A 35 -10.68 -6.34 -4.61
C GLU A 35 -9.87 -5.49 -3.61
N PRO A 36 -9.88 -4.15 -3.79
CA PRO A 36 -9.32 -3.24 -2.81
C PRO A 36 -10.18 -3.26 -1.53
N MET A 37 -9.54 -3.02 -0.38
CA MET A 37 -10.24 -2.95 0.91
C MET A 37 -10.81 -1.54 1.19
N LEU A 38 -10.50 -0.59 0.31
CA LEU A 38 -10.90 0.81 0.36
C LEU A 38 -11.39 1.23 -1.02
N ASP A 39 -12.16 2.30 -1.07
CA ASP A 39 -12.63 2.85 -2.33
C ASP A 39 -11.44 3.29 -3.22
N TRP A 40 -11.54 2.99 -4.51
CA TRP A 40 -10.46 3.26 -5.45
C TRP A 40 -10.50 4.72 -5.91
N GLU A 41 -9.67 5.58 -5.31
CA GLU A 41 -9.61 7.02 -5.63
C GLU A 41 -8.70 7.35 -6.86
N ASN A 42 -8.60 6.43 -7.83
CA ASN A 42 -7.68 6.49 -8.99
C ASN A 42 -6.18 6.42 -8.64
N ASP A 43 -5.85 5.77 -7.53
CA ASP A 43 -4.45 5.51 -7.16
C ASP A 43 -3.81 4.44 -8.05
N LYS A 44 -2.48 4.48 -8.15
CA LYS A 44 -1.72 3.41 -8.82
C LYS A 44 -1.55 2.23 -7.86
N PRO A 45 -1.52 0.99 -8.37
CA PRO A 45 -1.16 -0.18 -7.57
C PRO A 45 0.37 -0.20 -7.36
N THR A 46 0.87 0.70 -6.52
CA THR A 46 2.30 0.86 -6.15
C THR A 46 2.56 0.51 -4.71
#